data_AF-W1S7U7-F1
#
_entry.id   AF-W1S7U7-F1
#
_cell.length_a   1.000
_cell.length_b   1.000
_cell.length_c   1.000
_cell.angle_alpha   90.00
_cell.angle_beta   90.00
_cell.angle_gamma   90.00
#
_symmetry.space_group_name_H-M   'P 1'
#
loop_
_entity.id
_entity.type
_entity.pdbx_description
1 polymer ?
#
loop_
_entity_poly.entity_id
_entity_poly.type
_entity_poly.pdbx_seq_one_letter_code
_entity_poly.pdbx_strand_id
1 'polypeptide(L)'
;RQPPHLGGERAAPARQKGVALVQAAYANLDDEEATYEDIRVRMADRAEAWDSASDRPLAADEWRAVQIRQLFRLALEGMFYWTIGALLPGPRSTTQLARAFIGALDKKSLADSAEAWILASKDATNPVERLRALQGVLRDQDQLPAAIVAALALCLREAPNQGHPFENPDRLPLSRAKREAQGWGELTPAGFVCHMLEIWIMAQHAYWSVGRGLADARNRGKTILRLRIVMDEGGWTLTPGTTRQGNPPEPTPDRLETATSLLVECRRL
;
A
#
# COMPACT_ATOMS: atom_id res chain seq x y z
N ARG A 1 33.97 -16.03 -11.04
CA ARG A 1 33.61 -16.59 -9.71
C ARG A 1 32.43 -15.80 -9.16
N GLN A 2 31.33 -16.43 -8.73
CA GLN A 2 30.21 -15.73 -8.08
C GLN A 2 30.70 -15.05 -6.78
N PRO A 3 30.37 -13.78 -6.50
CA PRO A 3 30.56 -13.24 -5.17
C PRO A 3 29.68 -14.08 -4.21
N PRO A 4 30.26 -14.73 -3.19
CA PRO A 4 29.63 -15.84 -2.47
C PRO A 4 28.40 -15.49 -1.61
N HIS A 5 27.95 -14.23 -1.58
CA HIS A 5 27.02 -13.76 -0.54
C HIS A 5 25.72 -13.08 -1.03
N LEU A 6 25.70 -12.44 -2.20
CA LEU A 6 24.49 -11.72 -2.64
C LEU A 6 23.46 -12.65 -3.31
N GLY A 7 23.83 -13.40 -4.35
CA GLY A 7 22.91 -14.28 -5.08
C GLY A 7 23.52 -15.61 -5.52
N GLY A 8 24.71 -15.97 -5.01
CA GLY A 8 25.37 -17.23 -5.37
C GLY A 8 24.76 -18.46 -4.71
N GLU A 9 25.31 -19.64 -5.00
CA GLU A 9 24.80 -20.96 -4.56
C GLU A 9 24.60 -21.10 -3.03
N ARG A 10 25.35 -20.34 -2.24
CA ARG A 10 25.26 -20.34 -0.77
C ARG A 10 24.22 -19.36 -0.21
N ALA A 11 23.60 -18.53 -1.04
CA ALA A 11 22.54 -17.62 -0.62
C ALA A 11 21.21 -18.37 -0.43
N ALA A 12 20.32 -17.84 0.43
CA ALA A 12 18.99 -18.42 0.59
C ALA A 12 18.23 -18.41 -0.76
N PRO A 13 17.39 -19.42 -1.06
CA PRO A 13 16.70 -19.53 -2.35
C PRO A 13 15.91 -18.27 -2.77
N ALA A 14 15.22 -17.62 -1.82
CA ALA A 14 14.51 -16.37 -2.08
C ALA A 14 15.43 -15.23 -2.54
N ARG A 15 16.65 -15.17 -2.00
CA ARG A 15 17.64 -14.17 -2.39
C ARG A 15 18.22 -14.44 -3.77
N GLN A 16 18.50 -15.71 -4.09
CA GLN A 16 18.93 -16.11 -5.44
C GLN A 16 17.89 -15.73 -6.49
N LYS A 17 16.62 -16.08 -6.24
CA LYS A 17 15.47 -15.69 -7.08
C LYS A 17 15.38 -14.18 -7.28
N GLY A 18 15.52 -13.41 -6.20
CA GLY A 18 15.48 -11.94 -6.25
C GLY A 18 16.60 -11.36 -7.12
N VAL A 19 17.84 -11.82 -6.95
CA VAL A 19 18.98 -11.37 -7.77
C VAL A 19 18.78 -11.75 -9.24
N ALA A 20 18.33 -12.98 -9.53
CA ALA A 20 18.05 -13.40 -10.90
C ALA A 20 16.97 -12.52 -11.56
N LEU A 21 15.95 -12.10 -10.79
CA LEU A 21 14.92 -11.19 -11.28
C LEU A 21 15.46 -9.79 -11.57
N VAL A 22 16.36 -9.25 -10.73
CA VAL A 22 17.03 -7.96 -10.98
C VAL A 22 17.82 -8.01 -12.29
N GLN A 23 18.61 -9.08 -12.49
CA GLN A 23 19.43 -9.24 -13.68
C GLN A 23 18.58 -9.42 -14.94
N ALA A 24 17.50 -10.20 -14.87
CA ALA A 24 16.57 -10.37 -15.98
C ALA A 24 15.86 -9.07 -16.35
N ALA A 25 15.42 -8.29 -15.35
CA ALA A 25 14.78 -7.00 -15.56
C ALA A 25 15.74 -5.99 -16.20
N TYR A 26 16.98 -5.91 -15.74
CA TYR A 26 18.01 -5.05 -16.34
C TYR A 26 18.33 -5.45 -17.78
N ALA A 27 18.58 -6.74 -18.04
CA ALA A 27 18.85 -7.24 -19.38
C ALA A 27 17.67 -6.98 -20.35
N ASN A 28 16.44 -7.04 -19.85
CA ASN A 28 15.24 -6.79 -20.64
C ASN A 28 14.94 -5.30 -20.88
N LEU A 29 15.50 -4.39 -20.07
CA LEU A 29 15.41 -2.95 -20.33
C LEU A 29 16.29 -2.53 -21.53
N ASP A 30 17.38 -3.27 -21.79
CA ASP A 30 18.36 -2.98 -22.83
C ASP A 30 18.86 -1.52 -22.79
N ASP A 31 19.02 -0.99 -21.57
CA ASP A 31 19.42 0.39 -21.29
C ASP A 31 20.52 0.39 -20.22
N GLU A 32 21.74 0.77 -20.64
CA GLU A 32 22.92 0.83 -19.76
C GLU A 32 22.82 1.96 -18.72
N GLU A 33 21.94 2.95 -18.92
CA GLU A 33 21.67 4.04 -17.97
C GLU A 33 20.48 3.74 -17.05
N ALA A 34 19.87 2.55 -17.14
CA ALA A 34 18.72 2.15 -16.35
C ALA A 34 18.98 2.33 -14.85
N THR A 35 18.13 3.12 -14.20
CA THR A 35 18.22 3.34 -12.76
C THR A 35 17.65 2.16 -11.98
N TYR A 36 17.94 2.09 -10.68
CA TYR A 36 17.33 1.07 -9.83
C TYR A 36 15.79 1.17 -9.79
N GLU A 37 15.23 2.37 -10.02
CA GLU A 37 13.79 2.60 -10.11
C GLU A 37 13.19 2.05 -11.41
N ASP A 38 13.93 2.11 -12.52
CA ASP A 38 13.50 1.52 -13.81
C ASP A 38 13.49 0.00 -13.70
N ILE A 39 14.54 -0.57 -13.11
CA ILE A 39 14.62 -2.00 -12.79
C ILE A 39 13.47 -2.39 -11.87
N ARG A 40 13.17 -1.60 -10.82
CA ARG A 40 12.06 -1.88 -9.89
C ARG A 40 10.71 -1.98 -10.60
N VAL A 41 10.44 -1.06 -11.53
CA VAL A 41 9.23 -1.05 -12.36
C VAL A 41 9.19 -2.31 -13.21
N ARG A 42 10.25 -2.61 -13.97
CA ARG A 42 10.34 -3.78 -14.84
C ARG A 42 10.16 -5.09 -14.08
N MET A 43 10.76 -5.23 -12.90
CA MET A 43 10.60 -6.41 -12.04
C MET A 43 9.13 -6.63 -11.63
N ALA A 44 8.36 -5.54 -11.48
CA ALA A 44 6.97 -5.58 -11.07
C ALA A 44 5.98 -5.69 -12.24
N ASP A 45 6.46 -5.66 -13.49
CA ASP A 45 5.60 -5.72 -14.66
C ASP A 45 4.89 -7.07 -14.82
N ARG A 46 3.76 -7.00 -15.51
CA ARG A 46 2.99 -8.19 -15.90
C ARG A 46 3.67 -8.90 -17.06
N ALA A 47 3.31 -10.16 -17.27
CA ALA A 47 3.94 -10.98 -18.30
C ALA A 47 3.86 -10.37 -19.71
N GLU A 48 2.80 -9.63 -20.02
CA GLU A 48 2.58 -9.01 -21.33
C GLU A 48 3.53 -7.85 -21.65
N ALA A 49 4.24 -7.32 -20.64
CA ALA A 49 5.22 -6.24 -20.80
C ALA A 49 6.66 -6.75 -20.95
N TRP A 50 6.88 -8.07 -20.90
CA TRP A 50 8.18 -8.70 -21.17
C TRP A 50 8.22 -9.16 -22.63
N ASP A 51 9.38 -9.05 -23.27
CA ASP A 51 9.52 -9.36 -24.70
C ASP A 51 9.28 -10.84 -25.02
N SER A 52 9.66 -11.72 -24.09
CA SER A 52 9.36 -13.16 -24.16
C SER A 52 9.02 -13.73 -22.77
N ALA A 53 8.15 -14.73 -22.76
CA ALA A 53 7.81 -15.48 -21.55
C ALA A 53 9.02 -16.21 -20.95
N SER A 54 10.04 -16.56 -21.75
CA SER A 54 11.30 -17.16 -21.27
C SER A 54 12.13 -16.20 -20.43
N ASP A 55 11.97 -14.90 -20.65
CA ASP A 55 12.86 -13.88 -20.11
C ASP A 55 12.36 -13.41 -18.74
N ARG A 56 11.08 -13.67 -18.44
CA ARG A 56 10.44 -13.32 -17.18
C ARG A 56 10.60 -14.44 -16.14
N PRO A 57 11.36 -14.23 -15.06
CA PRO A 57 11.48 -15.22 -14.00
C PRO A 57 10.16 -15.38 -13.22
N LEU A 58 9.89 -16.60 -12.73
CA LEU A 58 8.71 -16.89 -11.87
C LEU A 58 8.63 -15.98 -10.63
N ALA A 59 9.78 -15.49 -10.15
CA ALA A 59 9.86 -14.58 -9.02
C ALA A 59 9.20 -13.21 -9.31
N ALA A 60 8.94 -12.86 -10.58
CA ALA A 60 8.28 -11.61 -10.96
C ALA A 60 6.86 -11.51 -10.37
N ASP A 61 6.10 -12.61 -10.35
CA ASP A 61 4.76 -12.62 -9.75
C ASP A 61 4.82 -12.48 -8.22
N GLU A 62 5.78 -13.15 -7.58
CA GLU A 62 6.04 -13.01 -6.14
C GLU A 62 6.43 -11.57 -5.77
N TRP A 63 7.28 -10.93 -6.59
CA TRP A 63 7.72 -9.55 -6.41
C TRP A 63 6.58 -8.56 -6.63
N ARG A 64 5.80 -8.70 -7.70
CA ARG A 64 4.62 -7.87 -7.95
C ARG A 64 3.64 -7.95 -6.78
N ALA A 65 3.41 -9.14 -6.22
CA ALA A 65 2.56 -9.31 -5.04
C ALA A 65 3.12 -8.62 -3.78
N VAL A 66 4.44 -8.49 -3.63
CA VAL A 66 5.05 -7.65 -2.59
C VAL A 66 4.74 -6.17 -2.83
N GLN A 67 4.91 -5.67 -4.06
CA GLN A 67 4.64 -4.26 -4.39
C GLN A 67 3.16 -3.90 -4.20
N ILE A 68 2.23 -4.77 -4.60
CA ILE A 68 0.79 -4.58 -4.38
C ILE A 68 0.45 -4.49 -2.89
N ARG A 69 1.08 -5.32 -2.03
CA ARG A 69 0.88 -5.24 -0.58
C ARG A 69 1.46 -3.97 0.03
N GLN A 70 2.62 -3.51 -0.46
CA GLN A 70 3.21 -2.24 -0.04
C GLN A 70 2.30 -1.05 -0.43
N LEU A 71 1.80 -1.05 -1.66
CA LEU A 71 0.83 -0.06 -2.14
C LEU A 71 -0.45 -0.05 -1.31
N PHE A 72 -1.01 -1.22 -1.02
CA PHE A 72 -2.21 -1.36 -0.19
C PHE A 72 -2.00 -0.77 1.20
N ARG A 73 -0.88 -1.13 1.84
CA ARG A 73 -0.50 -0.58 3.14
C ARG A 73 -0.38 0.93 3.11
N LEU A 74 0.35 1.48 2.12
CA LEU A 74 0.54 2.92 2.00
C LEU A 74 -0.80 3.64 1.76
N ALA A 75 -1.71 3.06 0.98
CA ALA A 75 -3.03 3.62 0.75
C ALA A 75 -3.88 3.69 2.04
N LEU A 76 -3.84 2.65 2.88
CA LEU A 76 -4.51 2.66 4.19
C LEU A 76 -3.87 3.66 5.15
N GLU A 77 -2.53 3.70 5.22
CA GLU A 77 -1.82 4.69 6.04
C GLU A 77 -2.07 6.12 5.55
N GLY A 78 -2.16 6.33 4.23
CA GLY A 78 -2.53 7.58 3.59
C GLY A 78 -3.96 7.98 3.92
N MET A 79 -4.90 7.03 3.92
CA MET A 79 -6.29 7.27 4.31
C MET A 79 -6.42 7.63 5.79
N PHE A 80 -5.66 6.97 6.66
CA PHE A 80 -5.56 7.36 8.07
C PHE A 80 -4.97 8.76 8.22
N TYR A 81 -3.88 9.06 7.50
CA TYR A 81 -3.26 10.38 7.50
C TYR A 81 -4.24 11.48 7.05
N TRP A 82 -4.96 11.25 5.94
CA TRP A 82 -6.02 12.13 5.45
C TRP A 82 -7.11 12.34 6.50
N THR A 83 -7.55 11.26 7.15
CA THR A 83 -8.59 11.32 8.19
C THR A 83 -8.18 12.23 9.35
N ILE A 84 -6.91 12.15 9.78
CA ILE A 84 -6.39 13.06 10.82
C ILE A 84 -6.45 14.51 10.33
N GLY A 85 -6.08 14.78 9.08
CA GLY A 85 -6.15 16.11 8.48
C GLY A 85 -7.58 16.66 8.46
N ALA A 86 -8.54 15.84 8.02
CA ALA A 86 -9.96 16.19 7.97
C ALA A 86 -10.59 16.46 9.35
N LEU A 87 -10.02 15.90 10.42
CA LEU A 87 -10.45 16.09 11.81
C LEU A 87 -9.75 17.27 12.52
N LEU A 88 -8.71 17.87 11.93
CA LEU A 88 -8.05 19.05 12.54
C LEU A 88 -9.00 20.23 12.78
N PRO A 89 -9.95 20.56 11.86
CA PRO A 89 -10.88 21.66 12.09
C PRO A 89 -11.92 21.35 13.18
N GLY A 90 -12.12 20.09 13.56
CA GLY A 90 -13.08 19.69 14.59
C GLY A 90 -13.70 18.31 14.35
N PRO A 91 -14.57 17.86 15.29
CA PRO A 91 -15.19 16.55 15.24
C PRO A 91 -16.04 16.32 13.99
N ARG A 92 -16.04 15.07 13.48
CA ARG A 92 -16.87 14.65 12.35
C ARG A 92 -17.38 13.23 12.53
N SER A 93 -18.65 13.00 12.18
CA SER A 93 -19.18 11.64 11.98
C SER A 93 -18.48 10.90 10.83
N THR A 94 -18.54 9.57 10.81
CA THR A 94 -18.06 8.75 9.67
C THR A 94 -18.70 9.21 8.36
N THR A 95 -20.00 9.51 8.37
CA THR A 95 -20.73 9.96 7.17
C THR A 95 -20.19 11.30 6.64
N GLN A 96 -19.87 12.25 7.53
CA GLN A 96 -19.27 13.53 7.12
C GLN A 96 -17.86 13.34 6.56
N LEU A 97 -17.05 12.46 7.15
CA LEU A 97 -15.73 12.11 6.64
C LEU A 97 -15.82 11.45 5.26
N ALA A 98 -16.70 10.46 5.09
CA ALA A 98 -16.88 9.79 3.81
C ALA A 98 -17.37 10.75 2.71
N ARG A 99 -18.32 11.65 3.03
CA ARG A 99 -18.77 12.69 2.09
C ARG A 99 -17.65 13.66 1.73
N ALA A 100 -16.83 14.07 2.69
CA ALA A 100 -15.68 14.94 2.42
C ALA A 100 -14.65 14.24 1.54
N PHE A 101 -14.37 12.95 1.80
CA PHE A 101 -13.46 12.14 1.00
C PHE A 101 -13.95 12.00 -0.44
N ILE A 102 -15.23 11.67 -0.61
CA ILE A 102 -15.88 11.56 -1.92
C ILE A 102 -15.94 12.92 -2.64
N GLY A 103 -16.22 14.00 -1.92
CA GLY A 103 -16.27 15.35 -2.48
C GLY A 103 -14.92 15.87 -2.99
N ALA A 104 -13.82 15.34 -2.50
CA ALA A 104 -12.47 15.63 -3.00
C ALA A 104 -12.13 14.85 -4.29
N LEU A 105 -12.93 13.86 -4.69
CA LEU A 105 -12.76 13.17 -5.95
C LEU A 105 -13.31 14.08 -7.07
N ASP A 106 -12.42 14.68 -7.87
CA ASP A 106 -12.75 15.57 -8.99
C ASP A 106 -13.45 14.82 -10.14
N LYS A 107 -14.70 14.38 -9.92
CA LYS A 107 -15.54 13.70 -10.91
C LYS A 107 -16.98 14.15 -10.80
N LYS A 108 -17.51 14.71 -11.90
CA LYS A 108 -18.88 15.24 -12.03
C LYS A 108 -19.98 14.22 -11.73
N SER A 109 -19.69 12.92 -11.76
CA SER A 109 -20.57 11.87 -11.24
C SER A 109 -19.76 10.61 -10.96
N LEU A 110 -19.75 10.15 -9.71
CA LEU A 110 -19.32 8.77 -9.41
C LEU A 110 -20.42 7.80 -9.83
N ALA A 111 -20.06 6.52 -10.02
CA ALA A 111 -21.05 5.49 -10.27
C ALA A 111 -21.98 5.29 -9.06
N ASP A 112 -23.14 4.68 -9.29
CA ASP A 112 -24.17 4.51 -8.26
C ASP A 112 -23.76 3.49 -7.18
N SER A 113 -22.87 2.56 -7.50
CA SER A 113 -22.38 1.51 -6.59
C SER A 113 -20.86 1.41 -6.57
N ALA A 114 -20.31 0.85 -5.49
CA ALA A 114 -18.89 0.55 -5.37
C ALA A 114 -18.44 -0.50 -6.37
N GLU A 115 -19.32 -1.44 -6.72
CA GLU A 115 -19.08 -2.43 -7.77
C GLU A 115 -18.82 -1.75 -9.11
N ALA A 116 -19.69 -0.83 -9.53
CA ALA A 116 -19.53 -0.08 -10.78
C ALA A 116 -18.44 1.01 -10.73
N TRP A 117 -17.88 1.30 -9.55
CA TRP A 117 -16.88 2.34 -9.33
C TRP A 117 -15.47 1.77 -9.12
N ILE A 118 -15.15 1.39 -7.89
CA ILE A 118 -13.78 1.04 -7.48
C ILE A 118 -13.46 -0.41 -7.82
N LEU A 119 -14.44 -1.31 -7.74
CA LEU A 119 -14.25 -2.73 -8.03
C LEU A 119 -14.25 -3.05 -9.53
N ALA A 120 -14.96 -2.25 -10.34
CA ALA A 120 -14.92 -2.33 -11.80
C ALA A 120 -13.69 -1.65 -12.43
N SER A 121 -12.75 -1.16 -11.63
CA SER A 121 -11.57 -0.47 -12.14
C SER A 121 -10.77 -1.35 -13.10
N LYS A 122 -10.49 -0.79 -14.28
CA LYS A 122 -9.64 -1.41 -15.30
C LYS A 122 -8.18 -1.00 -15.18
N ASP A 123 -7.83 -0.27 -14.11
CA ASP A 123 -6.49 0.27 -13.92
C ASP A 123 -5.42 -0.83 -13.98
N ALA A 124 -4.62 -0.81 -15.04
CA ALA A 124 -3.56 -1.77 -15.30
C ALA A 124 -2.15 -1.22 -15.02
N THR A 125 -2.06 -0.03 -14.41
CA THR A 125 -0.80 0.66 -14.11
C THR A 125 0.12 -0.21 -13.25
N ASN A 126 1.43 -0.03 -13.39
CA ASN A 126 2.40 -0.74 -12.57
C ASN A 126 2.25 -0.31 -11.09
N PRO A 127 2.28 -1.25 -10.12
CA PRO A 127 2.12 -0.92 -8.71
C PRO A 127 3.21 0.01 -8.18
N VAL A 128 4.42 -0.03 -8.73
CA VAL A 128 5.53 0.87 -8.37
C VAL A 128 5.20 2.30 -8.79
N GLU A 129 4.68 2.49 -10.00
CA GLU A 129 4.24 3.81 -10.47
C GLU A 129 3.07 4.35 -9.64
N ARG A 130 2.09 3.50 -9.31
CA ARG A 130 0.99 3.87 -8.39
C ARG A 130 1.48 4.23 -7.00
N LEU A 131 2.47 3.52 -6.50
CA LEU A 131 3.11 3.82 -5.22
C LEU A 131 3.79 5.19 -5.25
N ARG A 132 4.56 5.51 -6.29
CA ARG A 132 5.17 6.83 -6.47
C ARG A 132 4.13 7.94 -6.58
N ALA A 133 3.09 7.73 -7.39
CA ALA A 133 2.01 8.70 -7.57
C ALA A 133 1.30 9.02 -6.24
N LEU A 134 1.01 7.99 -5.44
CA LEU A 134 0.44 8.17 -4.10
C LEU A 134 1.40 8.91 -3.18
N GLN A 135 2.68 8.53 -3.15
CA GLN A 135 3.70 9.22 -2.34
C GLN A 135 3.81 10.71 -2.67
N GLY A 136 3.76 11.06 -3.96
CA GLY A 136 3.91 12.43 -4.45
C GLY A 136 2.83 13.37 -3.92
N VAL A 137 1.65 12.86 -3.55
CA VAL A 137 0.52 13.66 -3.08
C VAL A 137 0.19 13.47 -1.60
N LEU A 138 0.99 12.73 -0.82
CA LEU A 138 0.68 12.43 0.58
C LEU A 138 0.45 13.66 1.46
N ARG A 139 1.06 14.80 1.11
CA ARG A 139 0.90 16.06 1.85
C ARG A 139 -0.24 16.94 1.33
N ASP A 140 -0.81 16.61 0.18
CA ASP A 140 -1.89 17.36 -0.45
C ASP A 140 -3.24 16.74 -0.06
N GLN A 141 -3.97 17.38 0.86
CA GLN A 141 -5.24 16.84 1.37
C GLN A 141 -6.35 16.78 0.32
N ASP A 142 -6.26 17.57 -0.74
CA ASP A 142 -7.26 17.65 -1.78
C ASP A 142 -7.01 16.58 -2.85
N GLN A 143 -5.74 16.33 -3.21
CA GLN A 143 -5.37 15.31 -4.19
C GLN A 143 -5.25 13.89 -3.62
N LEU A 144 -4.97 13.76 -2.32
CA LEU A 144 -4.72 12.46 -1.68
C LEU A 144 -5.89 11.47 -1.81
N PRO A 145 -7.17 11.85 -1.65
CA PRO A 145 -8.31 10.93 -1.84
C PRO A 145 -8.31 10.25 -3.21
N ALA A 146 -8.06 10.99 -4.29
CA ALA A 146 -8.03 10.44 -5.64
C ALA A 146 -6.90 9.42 -5.83
N ALA A 147 -5.71 9.71 -5.29
CA ALA A 147 -4.58 8.78 -5.33
C ALA A 147 -4.81 7.52 -4.48
N ILE A 148 -5.44 7.65 -3.30
CA ILE A 148 -5.84 6.51 -2.47
C ILE A 148 -6.82 5.61 -3.22
N VAL A 149 -7.84 6.18 -3.86
CA VAL A 149 -8.83 5.41 -4.63
C VAL A 149 -8.16 4.67 -5.78
N ALA A 150 -7.28 5.32 -6.55
CA ALA A 150 -6.55 4.67 -7.64
C ALA A 150 -5.69 3.51 -7.13
N ALA A 151 -4.95 3.72 -6.04
CA ALA A 151 -4.13 2.69 -5.40
C ALA A 151 -4.96 1.49 -4.93
N LEU A 152 -6.04 1.74 -4.19
CA LEU A 152 -6.91 0.68 -3.66
C LEU A 152 -7.63 -0.09 -4.76
N ALA A 153 -8.06 0.59 -5.83
CA ALA A 153 -8.67 -0.05 -6.98
C ALA A 153 -7.72 -1.10 -7.61
N LEU A 154 -6.45 -0.72 -7.82
CA LEU A 154 -5.43 -1.66 -8.31
C LEU A 154 -5.20 -2.81 -7.31
N CYS A 155 -5.05 -2.50 -6.02
CA CYS A 155 -4.83 -3.51 -4.99
C CYS A 155 -5.97 -4.52 -4.87
N LEU A 156 -7.23 -4.08 -4.89
CA LEU A 156 -8.40 -4.95 -4.78
C LEU A 156 -8.57 -5.84 -6.02
N ARG A 157 -8.26 -5.30 -7.21
CA ARG A 157 -8.26 -6.08 -8.46
C ARG A 157 -7.23 -7.20 -8.43
N GLU A 158 -6.02 -6.91 -7.93
CA GLU A 158 -4.90 -7.88 -7.89
C GLU A 158 -4.83 -8.68 -6.60
N ALA A 159 -5.76 -8.46 -5.68
CA ALA A 159 -5.81 -9.16 -4.41
C ALA A 159 -5.97 -10.67 -4.62
N PRO A 160 -5.17 -11.51 -3.92
CA PRO A 160 -5.32 -12.95 -3.99
C PRO A 160 -6.64 -13.39 -3.36
N ASN A 161 -7.21 -14.48 -3.86
CA ASN A 161 -8.47 -15.02 -3.32
C ASN A 161 -8.28 -15.67 -1.92
N GLN A 162 -7.07 -16.14 -1.62
CA GLN A 162 -6.69 -16.71 -0.34
C GLN A 162 -5.51 -15.95 0.23
N GLY A 163 -5.49 -15.76 1.56
CA GLY A 163 -4.34 -15.18 2.24
C GLY A 163 -3.15 -16.14 2.20
N HIS A 164 -1.93 -15.58 2.27
CA HIS A 164 -0.75 -16.40 2.40
C HIS A 164 -0.61 -16.95 3.83
N PRO A 165 0.02 -18.12 4.04
CA PRO A 165 0.15 -18.73 5.37
C PRO A 165 0.88 -17.86 6.41
N PHE A 166 1.73 -16.93 5.96
CA PHE A 166 2.48 -16.02 6.84
C PHE A 166 1.68 -14.76 7.22
N GLU A 167 0.51 -14.53 6.62
CA GLU A 167 -0.30 -13.36 6.91
C GLU A 167 -1.08 -13.54 8.22
N ASN A 168 -1.11 -12.48 9.03
CA ASN A 168 -1.92 -12.47 10.24
C ASN A 168 -3.33 -11.91 9.89
N PRO A 169 -4.42 -12.64 10.14
CA PRO A 169 -5.79 -12.19 9.87
C PRO A 169 -6.18 -10.87 10.55
N ASP A 170 -5.58 -10.58 11.71
CA ASP A 170 -5.84 -9.35 12.48
C ASP A 170 -5.18 -8.12 11.85
N ARG A 171 -4.22 -8.30 10.93
CA ARG A 171 -3.50 -7.23 10.22
C ARG A 171 -4.15 -6.82 8.91
N LEU A 172 -5.42 -7.15 8.71
CA LEU A 172 -6.18 -6.88 7.48
C LEU A 172 -5.40 -7.32 6.22
N PRO A 173 -5.20 -8.63 6.01
CA PRO A 173 -4.55 -9.12 4.79
C PRO A 173 -5.37 -8.74 3.55
N LEU A 174 -4.69 -8.58 2.41
CA LEU A 174 -5.31 -8.08 1.19
C LEU A 174 -6.44 -8.97 0.67
N SER A 175 -6.34 -10.30 0.87
CA SER A 175 -7.41 -11.25 0.54
C SER A 175 -8.68 -11.04 1.40
N ARG A 176 -8.53 -10.63 2.66
CA ARG A 176 -9.66 -10.25 3.52
C ARG A 176 -10.27 -8.94 3.04
N ALA A 177 -9.44 -7.93 2.76
CA ALA A 177 -9.91 -6.65 2.23
C ALA A 177 -10.70 -6.83 0.92
N LYS A 178 -10.25 -7.71 0.02
CA LYS A 178 -10.99 -8.07 -1.20
C LYS A 178 -12.39 -8.59 -0.90
N ARG A 179 -12.50 -9.59 -0.01
CA ARG A 179 -13.79 -10.20 0.34
C ARG A 179 -14.73 -9.21 1.00
N GLU A 180 -14.23 -8.40 1.92
CA GLU A 180 -15.01 -7.34 2.57
C GLU A 180 -15.50 -6.31 1.53
N ALA A 181 -14.61 -5.84 0.64
CA ALA A 181 -14.96 -4.90 -0.41
C ALA A 181 -16.02 -5.45 -1.37
N GLN A 182 -15.91 -6.72 -1.77
CA GLN A 182 -16.93 -7.39 -2.59
C GLN A 182 -18.27 -7.49 -1.86
N GLY A 183 -18.26 -7.78 -0.55
CA GLY A 183 -19.48 -7.77 0.28
C GLY A 183 -20.14 -6.39 0.42
N TRP A 184 -19.42 -5.32 0.09
CA TRP A 184 -19.90 -3.94 0.09
C TRP A 184 -20.18 -3.40 -1.32
N GLY A 185 -20.14 -4.24 -2.36
CA GLY A 185 -20.23 -3.83 -3.76
C GLY A 185 -21.47 -3.02 -4.11
N GLU A 186 -22.62 -3.37 -3.53
CA GLU A 186 -23.91 -2.70 -3.77
C GLU A 186 -24.06 -1.35 -3.04
N LEU A 187 -23.13 -1.00 -2.16
CA LEU A 187 -23.18 0.28 -1.47
C LEU A 187 -22.82 1.43 -2.42
N THR A 188 -23.40 2.60 -2.16
CA THR A 188 -22.93 3.84 -2.81
C THR A 188 -21.44 4.08 -2.51
N PRO A 189 -20.71 4.83 -3.34
CA PRO A 189 -19.32 5.21 -3.07
C PRO A 189 -19.08 5.78 -1.66
N ALA A 190 -19.99 6.65 -1.18
CA ALA A 190 -19.91 7.19 0.17
C ALA A 190 -20.14 6.11 1.25
N GLY A 191 -21.11 5.21 1.04
CA GLY A 191 -21.35 4.08 1.94
C GLY A 191 -20.13 3.15 2.02
N PHE A 192 -19.53 2.84 0.87
CA PHE A 192 -18.30 2.04 0.80
C PHE A 192 -17.14 2.68 1.57
N VAL A 193 -16.93 3.99 1.40
CA VAL A 193 -15.90 4.73 2.14
C VAL A 193 -16.21 4.76 3.65
N CYS A 194 -17.48 4.86 4.08
CA CYS A 194 -17.83 4.72 5.50
C CYS A 194 -17.32 3.40 6.09
N HIS A 195 -17.58 2.28 5.41
CA HIS A 195 -17.12 0.96 5.88
C HIS A 195 -15.60 0.87 5.91
N MET A 196 -14.90 1.41 4.91
CA MET A 196 -13.44 1.46 4.94
C MET A 196 -12.91 2.29 6.12
N LEU A 197 -13.47 3.47 6.36
CA LEU A 197 -13.09 4.31 7.50
C LEU A 197 -13.30 3.56 8.82
N GLU A 198 -14.45 2.94 9.03
CA GLU A 198 -14.76 2.27 10.29
C GLU A 198 -13.95 0.99 10.49
N ILE A 199 -13.90 0.13 9.48
CA ILE A 199 -13.40 -1.25 9.61
C ILE A 199 -11.90 -1.32 9.29
N TRP A 200 -11.44 -0.64 8.24
CA TRP A 200 -10.04 -0.72 7.82
C TRP A 200 -9.16 0.31 8.51
N ILE A 201 -9.71 1.45 8.91
CA ILE A 201 -8.94 2.56 9.48
C ILE A 201 -9.13 2.64 10.99
N MET A 202 -10.34 2.96 11.47
CA MET A 202 -10.58 3.24 12.89
C MET A 202 -10.45 1.99 13.76
N ALA A 203 -11.07 0.88 13.37
CA ALA A 203 -11.00 -0.37 14.13
C ALA A 203 -9.56 -0.91 14.19
N GLN A 204 -8.82 -0.85 13.07
CA GLN A 204 -7.40 -1.22 13.04
C GLN A 204 -6.57 -0.31 13.94
N HIS A 205 -6.70 1.01 13.80
CA HIS A 205 -5.98 1.98 14.63
C HIS A 205 -6.25 1.77 16.13
N ALA A 206 -7.51 1.54 16.51
CA ALA A 206 -7.89 1.25 17.89
C ALA A 206 -7.27 -0.08 18.38
N TYR A 207 -7.39 -1.16 17.60
CA TYR A 207 -6.79 -2.46 17.92
C TYR A 207 -5.28 -2.36 18.14
N TRP A 208 -4.55 -1.70 17.25
CA TRP A 208 -3.09 -1.55 17.35
C TRP A 208 -2.66 -0.64 18.49
N SER A 209 -3.35 0.49 18.69
CA SER A 209 -3.01 1.45 19.74
C SER A 209 -3.27 0.87 21.13
N VAL A 210 -4.40 0.19 21.33
CA VAL A 210 -4.77 -0.41 22.62
C VAL A 210 -4.02 -1.72 22.85
N GLY A 211 -4.02 -2.63 21.87
CA GLY A 211 -3.43 -3.96 22.01
C GLY A 211 -1.91 -3.93 22.19
N ARG A 212 -1.18 -3.14 21.39
CA ARG A 212 0.27 -2.98 21.58
C ARG A 212 0.64 -2.02 22.68
N GLY A 213 -0.13 -0.94 22.87
CA GLY A 213 0.07 -0.04 24.01
C GLY A 213 -0.01 -0.76 25.36
N LEU A 214 -0.94 -1.70 25.52
CA LEU A 214 -1.07 -2.52 26.73
C LEU A 214 0.05 -3.55 26.87
N ALA A 215 0.48 -4.19 25.77
CA ALA A 215 1.62 -5.12 25.78
C ALA A 215 2.94 -4.42 26.10
N ASP A 216 3.18 -3.23 25.54
CA ASP A 216 4.39 -2.43 25.77
C ASP A 216 4.41 -1.85 27.19
N ALA A 217 3.25 -1.43 27.73
CA ALA A 217 3.12 -1.02 29.12
C ALA A 217 3.44 -2.16 30.11
N ARG A 218 3.01 -3.40 29.80
CA ARG A 218 3.34 -4.59 30.61
C ARG A 218 4.83 -4.94 30.54
N ASN A 219 5.48 -4.70 29.40
CA ASN A 219 6.90 -4.99 29.18
C ASN A 219 7.86 -3.83 29.55
N ARG A 220 7.38 -2.75 30.18
CA ARG A 220 8.16 -1.52 30.44
C ARG A 220 8.83 -0.94 29.18
N GLY A 221 8.27 -1.21 28.00
CA GLY A 221 8.74 -0.67 26.72
C GLY A 221 8.50 0.84 26.65
N LYS A 222 9.43 1.58 26.02
CA LYS A 222 9.40 3.05 25.98
C LYS A 222 8.36 3.67 25.03
N THR A 223 7.59 2.88 24.29
CA THR A 223 6.75 3.40 23.20
C THR A 223 5.33 2.87 23.27
N ILE A 224 4.46 3.54 24.02
CA ILE A 224 3.02 3.33 23.90
C ILE A 224 2.57 3.95 22.57
N LEU A 225 2.04 3.14 21.65
CA LEU A 225 1.31 3.67 20.50
C LEU A 225 0.09 4.44 21.03
N ARG A 226 0.11 5.77 20.86
CA ARG A 226 -0.98 6.62 21.36
C ARG A 226 -2.12 6.63 20.36
N LEU A 227 -3.34 6.41 20.86
CA LEU A 227 -4.55 6.70 20.11
C LEU A 227 -4.46 8.14 19.59
N ARG A 228 -4.67 8.33 18.28
CA ARG A 228 -4.72 9.65 17.63
C ARG A 228 -6.13 10.11 17.31
N ILE A 229 -7.05 9.17 17.14
CA ILE A 229 -8.47 9.40 16.87
C ILE A 229 -9.28 8.66 17.95
N VAL A 230 -10.30 9.33 18.47
CA VAL A 230 -11.25 8.82 19.46
C VAL A 230 -12.67 9.23 19.08
N MET A 231 -13.66 8.58 19.67
CA MET A 231 -15.07 8.93 19.53
C MET A 231 -15.50 9.81 20.70
N ASP A 232 -16.22 10.88 20.40
CA ASP A 232 -16.80 11.84 21.35
C ASP A 232 -18.26 12.17 20.95
N GLU A 233 -18.98 12.98 21.71
CA GLU A 233 -20.38 13.35 21.47
C GLU A 233 -20.62 13.92 20.06
N GLY A 234 -19.64 14.63 19.50
CA GLY A 234 -19.67 15.19 18.14
C GLY A 234 -19.24 14.24 17.01
N GLY A 235 -18.92 12.97 17.31
CA GLY A 235 -18.37 11.99 16.38
C GLY A 235 -16.88 11.73 16.59
N TRP A 236 -16.16 11.37 15.52
CA TRP A 236 -14.72 11.15 15.59
C TRP A 236 -13.99 12.48 15.79
N THR A 237 -13.02 12.50 16.70
CA THR A 237 -12.18 13.66 16.98
C THR A 237 -10.74 13.22 17.25
N LEU A 238 -9.81 14.17 17.22
CA LEU A 238 -8.42 13.93 17.55
C LEU A 238 -8.23 13.83 19.06
N THR A 239 -7.31 12.97 19.51
CA THR A 239 -6.99 12.90 20.94
C THR A 239 -6.37 14.21 21.44
N PRO A 240 -6.64 14.59 22.71
CA PRO A 240 -6.03 15.78 23.32
C PRO A 240 -4.51 15.79 23.15
N GLY A 241 -3.97 16.90 22.64
CA GLY A 241 -2.55 17.07 22.32
C GLY A 241 -2.15 16.74 20.88
N THR A 242 -3.06 16.16 20.08
CA THR A 242 -2.86 16.03 18.62
C THR A 242 -3.30 17.32 17.93
N THR A 243 -2.42 18.32 17.88
CA THR A 243 -2.70 19.64 17.28
C THR A 243 -2.28 19.75 15.81
N ARG A 244 -1.64 18.71 15.27
CA ARG A 244 -1.12 18.67 13.91
C ARG A 244 -1.29 17.29 13.29
N GLN A 245 -1.36 17.26 11.97
CA GLN A 245 -1.45 16.01 11.20
C GLN A 245 -0.23 15.10 11.39
N GLY A 246 0.95 15.69 11.60
CA GLY A 246 2.22 14.97 11.71
C GLY A 246 2.86 14.73 10.35
N ASN A 247 3.85 13.83 10.31
CA ASN A 247 4.52 13.46 9.07
C ASN A 247 3.63 12.49 8.26
N PRO A 248 3.64 12.60 6.92
CA PRO A 248 3.00 11.62 6.06
C PRO A 248 3.66 10.24 6.26
N PRO A 249 2.94 9.14 5.95
CA PRO A 249 3.51 7.81 6.00
C PRO A 249 4.62 7.63 4.95
N GLU A 250 5.55 6.73 5.24
CA GLU A 250 6.63 6.37 4.32
C GLU A 250 6.43 4.91 3.88
N PRO A 251 6.59 4.58 2.59
CA PRO A 251 6.61 3.19 2.18
C PRO A 251 7.74 2.45 2.90
N THR A 252 7.55 1.15 3.06
CA THR A 252 8.62 0.32 3.62
C THR A 252 9.82 0.38 2.67
N PRO A 253 11.01 0.82 3.14
CA PRO A 253 12.20 0.83 2.30
C PRO A 253 12.49 -0.60 1.83
N ASP A 254 12.74 -0.77 0.55
CA ASP A 254 13.35 -2.00 0.04
C ASP A 254 14.88 -1.85 0.05
N ARG A 255 15.58 -2.95 -0.24
CA ARG A 255 17.05 -2.97 -0.33
C ARG A 255 17.53 -3.05 -1.79
N LEU A 256 16.67 -2.67 -2.73
CA LEU A 256 16.94 -2.87 -4.15
C LEU A 256 18.06 -1.95 -4.62
N GLU A 257 18.04 -0.67 -4.25
CA GLU A 257 19.13 0.27 -4.57
C GLU A 257 20.50 -0.27 -4.13
N THR A 258 20.61 -0.74 -2.88
CA THR A 258 21.84 -1.36 -2.38
C THR A 258 22.21 -2.62 -3.15
N ALA A 259 21.23 -3.48 -3.47
CA ALA A 259 21.49 -4.70 -4.23
C ALA A 259 21.97 -4.41 -5.66
N THR A 260 21.34 -3.47 -6.35
CA THR A 260 21.69 -3.02 -7.70
C THR A 260 23.10 -2.40 -7.70
N SER A 261 23.39 -1.51 -6.75
CA SER A 261 24.72 -0.91 -6.58
C SER A 261 25.82 -1.98 -6.42
N LEU A 262 25.60 -2.99 -5.57
CA LEU A 262 26.55 -4.10 -5.40
C LEU A 262 26.70 -4.97 -6.64
N LEU A 263 25.63 -5.15 -7.43
CA LEU A 263 25.68 -5.92 -8.68
C LEU A 263 26.47 -5.17 -9.76
N VAL A 264 26.29 -3.84 -9.88
CA VAL A 264 27.08 -2.98 -10.77
C VAL A 264 28.56 -3.03 -10.40
N GLU A 265 28.90 -2.85 -9.12
CA GLU A 265 30.29 -2.95 -8.63
C GLU A 265 30.93 -4.30 -8.95
N CYS A 266 30.13 -5.37 -8.91
CA CYS A 266 30.57 -6.73 -9.25
C CYS A 266 30.56 -7.04 -10.75
N ARG A 267 30.20 -6.09 -11.63
CA ARG A 267 30.01 -6.29 -13.08
C ARG A 267 29.04 -7.43 -13.39
N ARG A 268 27.88 -7.40 -12.73
CA ARG A 268 26.81 -8.40 -12.82
C ARG A 268 25.50 -7.84 -13.36
N LEU A 269 25.47 -6.53 -13.61
CA LEU A 269 24.54 -5.80 -14.46
C LEU A 269 25.39 -5.21 -15.57
#